data_AF-A0A2A6PAP9-F1
#
_entry.id   AF-A0A2A6PAP9-F1
#
_cell.length_a   1.000
_cell.length_b   1.000
_cell.length_c   1.000
_cell.angle_alpha   90.00
_cell.angle_beta   90.00
_cell.angle_gamma   90.00
#
_symmetry.space_group_name_H-M   'P 1'
#
loop_
_entity.id
_entity.type
_entity.pdbx_description
1 polymer ?
#
loop_
_entity_poly.entity_id
_entity_poly.type
_entity_poly.pdbx_seq_one_letter_code
_entity_poly.pdbx_strand_id
1 'polypeptide(L)' 'MQQDRYELVLDPTDHWIVWDNMTGVPAVFADQILAGLTESEAEATLRVLVAIERTRPTSAEDAA' A
#
# COMPACT_ATOMS: atom_id res chain seq x y z
N MET A 1 -3.84 -10.69 -16.16
CA MET A 1 -3.27 -10.78 -14.80
C MET A 1 -3.69 -9.51 -14.08
N GLN A 2 -4.54 -9.56 -13.06
CA GLN A 2 -4.76 -8.37 -12.23
C GLN A 2 -3.46 -8.16 -11.44
N GLN A 3 -2.78 -7.03 -11.65
CA GLN A 3 -1.68 -6.64 -10.76
C GLN A 3 -2.29 -6.20 -9.44
N ASP A 4 -1.76 -6.72 -8.33
CA ASP A 4 -2.11 -6.22 -7.02
C ASP A 4 -1.65 -4.76 -6.91
N ARG A 5 -2.53 -3.90 -6.40
CA ARG A 5 -2.25 -2.46 -6.26
C ARG A 5 -1.02 -2.22 -5.40
N TYR A 6 -0.86 -3.01 -4.34
CA TYR A 6 0.25 -2.86 -3.41
C TYR A 6 1.15 -4.09 -3.48
N GLU A 7 2.46 -3.86 -3.45
CA GLU A 7 3.48 -4.90 -3.40
C GLU A 7 4.55 -4.58 -2.35
N LEU A 8 5.30 -5.60 -1.93
CA LEU A 8 6.44 -5.43 -1.04
C LEU A 8 7.72 -5.42 -1.86
N VAL A 9 8.50 -4.36 -1.72
CA VAL A 9 9.80 -4.20 -2.38
C VAL A 9 10.88 -4.13 -1.30
N LEU A 10 11.88 -4.99 -1.40
CA LEU A 10 13.07 -4.95 -0.54
C LEU A 10 14.07 -3.96 -1.12
N ASP A 11 14.45 -2.96 -0.33
CA ASP A 11 15.45 -1.98 -0.71
C ASP A 11 16.88 -2.49 -0.42
N PRO A 12 17.93 -1.85 -1.00
CA PRO A 12 19.32 -2.26 -0.79
C PRO A 12 19.84 -2.12 0.65
N THR A 13 19.09 -1.46 1.53
CA THR A 13 19.44 -1.26 2.95
C THR A 13 18.82 -2.33 3.86
N ASP A 14 18.25 -3.39 3.27
CA ASP A 14 17.59 -4.49 3.96
C ASP A 14 16.30 -4.07 4.68
N HIS A 15 15.65 -3.01 4.18
CA HIS A 15 14.34 -2.59 4.65
C HIS A 15 13.29 -2.76 3.56
N TRP A 16 12.05 -2.94 4.01
CA TRP A 16 10.91 -3.14 3.14
C TRP A 16 10.15 -1.85 2.89
N ILE A 17 9.65 -1.74 1.67
CA ILE A 17 8.81 -0.65 1.18
C ILE A 17 7.51 -1.25 0.69
N VAL A 18 6.39 -0.68 1.12
CA VAL A 18 5.09 -0.97 0.49
C VAL A 18 4.98 -0.05 -0.73
N TRP A 19 4.98 -0.64 -1.91
CA TRP A 19 4.93 0.08 -3.18
C TRP A 19 3.51 0.11 -3.73
N ASP A 20 3.03 1.28 -4.19
CA ASP A 20 1.74 1.40 -4.86
C ASP A 20 1.96 1.37 -6.38
N ASN A 21 1.64 0.23 -6.99
CA ASN A 21 1.75 -0.03 -8.42
C ASN A 21 0.83 0.85 -9.29
N MET A 22 -0.23 1.43 -8.72
CA MET A 22 -1.10 2.35 -9.48
C MET A 22 -0.48 3.73 -9.62
N THR A 23 0.23 4.18 -8.59
CA THR A 23 0.85 5.52 -8.57
C THR A 23 2.34 5.49 -8.97
N GLY A 24 2.97 4.32 -8.93
CA GLY A 24 4.38 4.15 -9.25
C GLY A 24 5.32 4.78 -8.22
N VAL A 25 4.86 4.91 -6.97
CA VAL A 25 5.62 5.48 -5.85
C VAL A 25 5.39 4.66 -4.58
N PRO A 26 6.21 4.83 -3.53
CA PRO A 26 5.94 4.25 -2.22
C PRO A 26 4.56 4.65 -1.70
N ALA A 27 3.82 3.69 -1.15
CA ALA A 27 2.51 3.93 -0.59
C ALA A 27 2.60 4.91 0.58
N VAL A 28 1.62 5.82 0.65
CA VAL A 28 1.49 6.80 1.74
C VAL A 28 0.23 6.48 2.53
N PHE A 29 0.36 6.41 3.84
CA PHE A 29 -0.76 6.20 4.76
C PHE A 29 -0.64 7.14 5.95
N ALA A 30 -1.73 7.85 6.27
CA ALA A 30 -1.74 8.86 7.34
C ALA A 30 -0.56 9.85 7.24
N ASP A 31 -0.33 10.38 6.04
CA ASP A 31 0.76 11.31 5.69
C ASP A 31 2.19 10.77 5.93
N GLN A 32 2.33 9.45 6.13
CA GLN A 32 3.62 8.78 6.28
C GLN A 32 3.91 7.85 5.11
N ILE A 33 5.15 7.90 4.63
CA ILE A 33 5.65 6.98 3.60
C ILE A 33 5.90 5.62 4.26
N LEU A 34 5.37 4.57 3.65
CA LEU A 34 5.51 3.19 4.13
C LEU A 34 6.81 2.56 3.59
N ALA A 35 7.94 3.11 4.04
CA ALA A 35 9.29 2.68 3.70
C ALA A 35 10.15 2.54 4.96
N GLY A 36 11.25 1.78 4.88
CA GLY A 36 12.12 1.57 6.05
C GLY A 36 11.54 0.56 7.05
N LEU A 37 10.60 -0.28 6.63
CA LEU A 37 9.92 -1.24 7.49
C LEU A 37 10.73 -2.53 7.64
N THR A 38 10.57 -3.21 8.77
CA THR A 38 10.92 -4.64 8.86
C THR A 38 9.97 -5.48 8.01
N GLU A 39 10.37 -6.70 7.67
CA GLU A 39 9.52 -7.63 6.88
C GLU A 39 8.14 -7.83 7.52
N SER A 40 8.11 -8.07 8.84
CA SER A 40 6.86 -8.28 9.57
C SER A 40 5.96 -7.04 9.58
N GLU A 41 6.54 -5.84 9.70
CA GLU A 41 5.78 -4.58 9.63
C GLU A 41 5.22 -4.34 8.22
N ALA A 42 6.01 -4.62 7.18
CA ALA A 42 5.60 -4.47 5.80
C ALA A 42 4.45 -5.42 5.44
N GLU A 43 4.54 -6.69 5.85
CA GLU A 43 3.45 -7.65 5.68
C GLU A 43 2.16 -7.22 6.41
N ALA A 44 2.28 -6.79 7.68
CA ALA A 44 1.14 -6.34 8.45
C ALA A 44 0.47 -5.12 7.81
N THR A 45 1.29 -4.16 7.37
CA THR A 45 0.82 -2.94 6.69
C THR A 45 0.13 -3.26 5.38
N LEU A 46 0.71 -4.14 4.55
CA LEU A 46 0.11 -4.58 3.30
C LEU A 46 -1.27 -5.20 3.53
N ARG A 47 -1.41 -6.08 4.54
CA ARG A 47 -2.70 -6.71 4.88
C ARG A 47 -3.75 -5.66 5.25
N VAL A 48 -3.37 -4.63 6.02
CA VAL A 48 -4.27 -3.53 6.40
C VAL A 48 -4.70 -2.73 5.17
N LEU A 49 -3.78 -2.34 4.29
CA LEU A 49 -4.11 -1.59 3.08
C LEU A 49 -5.05 -2.35 2.15
N VAL A 50 -4.78 -3.64 1.93
CA VAL A 50 -5.64 -4.52 1.12
C VAL A 50 -7.03 -4.66 1.75
N ALA A 51 -7.11 -4.78 3.08
CA ALA A 51 -8.40 -4.83 3.79
C ALA A 51 -9.17 -3.51 3.67
N ILE A 52 -8.50 -2.37 3.73
CA ILE A 52 -9.11 -1.04 3.55
C ILE A 52 -9.67 -0.89 2.13
N GLU A 53 -8.92 -1.24 1.09
CA GLU A 53 -9.43 -1.18 -0.30
C GLU A 53 -10.64 -2.09 -0.51
N ARG A 54 -10.66 -3.28 0.12
CA ARG A 54 -11.82 -4.19 0.07
C ARG A 54 -13.05 -3.67 0.80
N THR A 55 -12.87 -2.79 1.77
CA THR A 55 -13.96 -2.24 2.60
C THR A 55 -14.40 -0.85 2.20
N ARG A 56 -13.72 -0.19 1.26
CA ARG A 56 -14.23 1.03 0.61
C ARG A 56 -15.40 0.64 -0.29
N PRO A 57 -16.67 0.91 0.08
CA PRO A 57 -17.70 1.00 -0.94
C PRO A 57 -17.25 2.12 -1.89
N THR A 58 -17.28 1.86 -3.19
CA THR A 58 -17.21 2.90 -4.22
C THR A 58 -18.10 4.05 -3.80
N SER A 59 -17.51 5.11 -3.24
CA SER A 59 -18.16 6.42 -3.13
C SER A 59 -17.89 7.11 -4.45
N ALA A 60 -18.55 6.61 -5.50
CA ALA A 60 -18.74 7.29 -6.76
C ALA A 60 -20.23 7.63 -6.87
N GLU A 61 -20.69 8.50 -5.98
CA GLU A 61 -21.91 9.32 -6.01
C GLU A 61 -21.81 10.16 -4.72
N ASP A 62 -21.79 11.48 -4.69
CA ASP A 62 -22.57 12.44 -5.45
C ASP A 62 -21.71 13.58 -6.01
N ALA A 63 -21.79 13.76 -7.32
CA ALA A 63 -21.77 15.08 -7.93
C ALA A 63 -23.23 15.53 -8.07
N ALA A 64 -23.65 16.55 -7.32
CA ALA A 64 -24.84 17.36 -7.60
C ALA A 64 -24.72 18.73 -6.92
#